data_AF-A0A9P7D2B8-F1
#
_entry.id   AF-A0A9P7D2B8-F1
#
_cell.length_a   1.000
_cell.length_b   1.000
_cell.length_c   1.000
_cell.angle_alpha   90.00
_cell.angle_beta   90.00
_cell.angle_gamma   90.00
#
_symmetry.space_group_name_H-M   'P 1'
#
loop_
_entity.id
_entity.type
_entity.pdbx_description
1 polymer ?
#
loop_
_entity_poly.entity_id
_entity_poly.type
_entity_poly.pdbx_seq_one_letter_code
_entity_poly.pdbx_strand_id
1 'polypeptide(L)'
;MSSDENHPSGDASTSLNPLVLHGRHFGRMVFALCNYPALLTAGVLRLEESPDSPIEDYPADVRREHIVFMVLVDSYPGLLDRLTNGEEEDLIHVGELLGDDTKTLKSAILEWLVPRGQAVIPPLSRNIKSDRGFNHEVTGALLCPAGLDWSDAETKESLKSGETMVRGDQWPMFLYAGYVYDPEDPWKGLLRSEILIFGFKHVFTSPSSVDKEPKAMRSGNAYCHAGTSSSVFSCTDTVTDSENFYHSILDVLEDPDESEEVSDLMMRWTRRVFPNSSSSQRGISKNSALSKIREKHAALREQTTASIN
;
A
#
# COMPACT_ATOMS: atom_id res chain seq x y z
N MET A 1 57.48 25.58 -16.89
CA MET A 1 57.15 24.24 -17.45
C MET A 1 56.93 23.34 -16.24
N SER A 2 55.86 23.48 -15.43
CA SER A 2 54.43 23.21 -15.68
C SER A 2 54.16 22.02 -16.59
N SER A 3 53.64 20.94 -15.99
CA SER A 3 52.66 19.95 -16.47
C SER A 3 52.71 18.80 -15.43
N ASP A 4 51.97 18.91 -14.33
CA ASP A 4 50.55 18.55 -14.15
C ASP A 4 50.38 17.09 -13.72
N GLU A 5 50.14 16.95 -12.41
CA GLU A 5 49.53 15.80 -11.75
C GLU A 5 48.10 15.64 -12.27
N ASN A 6 47.75 14.45 -12.78
CA ASN A 6 46.37 14.11 -13.10
C ASN A 6 45.81 13.24 -11.98
N HIS A 7 45.22 13.88 -10.98
CA HIS A 7 44.24 13.26 -10.08
C HIS A 7 42.97 12.97 -10.88
N PRO A 8 42.41 11.75 -10.87
CA PRO A 8 41.05 11.54 -11.31
C PRO A 8 40.11 12.14 -10.25
N SER A 9 39.55 13.28 -10.64
CA SER A 9 38.47 14.02 -10.01
C SER A 9 37.27 13.11 -9.72
N GLY A 10 36.81 13.17 -8.47
CA GLY A 10 35.48 12.69 -8.12
C GLY A 10 34.43 13.57 -8.76
N ASP A 11 33.58 12.96 -9.58
CA ASP A 11 32.18 13.34 -9.72
C ASP A 11 31.44 12.21 -10.46
N ALA A 12 31.05 11.17 -9.72
CA ALA A 12 30.00 10.25 -10.16
C ALA A 12 28.76 10.62 -9.37
N SER A 13 27.97 11.53 -9.94
CA SER A 13 26.63 11.89 -9.49
C SER A 13 25.86 10.63 -9.07
N THR A 14 25.51 10.58 -7.79
CA THR A 14 24.59 9.58 -7.23
C THR A 14 23.21 9.81 -7.84
N SER A 15 23.01 9.38 -9.09
CA SER A 15 21.68 9.29 -9.67
C SER A 15 20.96 8.23 -8.83
N LEU A 16 20.05 8.66 -7.95
CA LEU A 16 19.21 7.77 -7.18
C LEU A 16 18.60 6.75 -8.14
N ASN A 17 18.94 5.47 -7.96
CA ASN A 17 18.40 4.37 -8.76
C ASN A 17 16.86 4.45 -8.68
N PRO A 18 16.13 4.60 -9.82
CA PRO A 18 14.68 4.75 -9.83
C PRO A 18 13.95 3.64 -9.07
N LEU A 19 14.53 2.42 -9.02
CA LEU A 19 14.01 1.30 -8.25
C LEU A 19 14.06 1.53 -6.73
N VAL A 20 15.06 2.26 -6.23
CA VAL A 20 15.18 2.60 -4.81
C VAL A 20 14.15 3.65 -4.39
N LEU A 21 13.80 4.57 -5.29
CA LEU A 21 12.82 5.64 -5.00
C LEU A 21 11.37 5.19 -5.23
N HIS A 22 11.11 4.41 -6.27
CA HIS A 22 9.76 4.06 -6.72
C HIS A 22 9.38 2.59 -6.50
N GLY A 23 10.34 1.70 -6.25
CA GLY A 23 10.09 0.27 -6.11
C GLY A 23 9.10 -0.04 -4.99
N ARG A 24 9.27 0.58 -3.83
CA ARG A 24 8.32 0.45 -2.70
C ARG A 24 6.93 0.99 -3.04
N HIS A 25 6.84 2.07 -3.82
CA HIS A 25 5.55 2.62 -4.22
C HIS A 25 4.81 1.67 -5.16
N PHE A 26 5.52 1.08 -6.12
CA PHE A 26 4.99 0.02 -6.97
C PHE A 26 4.50 -1.15 -6.13
N GLY A 27 5.36 -1.61 -5.20
CA GLY A 27 5.06 -2.77 -4.37
C GLY A 27 3.77 -2.62 -3.55
N ARG A 28 3.52 -1.41 -3.07
CA ARG A 28 2.33 -1.08 -2.29
C ARG A 28 1.07 -0.86 -3.12
N MET A 29 1.19 -0.40 -4.37
CA MET A 29 0.06 -0.01 -5.21
C MET A 29 -0.43 -1.13 -6.13
N VAL A 30 0.47 -1.98 -6.61
CA VAL A 30 0.17 -2.95 -7.66
C VAL A 30 -0.07 -4.34 -7.08
N PHE A 31 0.72 -4.79 -6.10
CA PHE A 31 0.52 -6.11 -5.48
C PHE A 31 1.07 -6.23 -4.05
N ALA A 32 0.33 -5.72 -3.07
CA ALA A 32 0.84 -5.48 -1.71
C ALA A 32 1.27 -6.75 -0.93
N LEU A 33 0.72 -7.93 -1.24
CA LEU A 33 1.05 -9.20 -0.57
C LEU A 33 1.92 -10.13 -1.42
N CYS A 34 2.52 -9.61 -2.49
CA CYS A 34 3.35 -10.40 -3.37
C CYS A 34 4.66 -10.85 -2.70
N ASN A 35 5.01 -12.12 -2.90
CA ASN A 35 6.39 -12.55 -2.78
C ASN A 35 7.18 -12.07 -4.02
N TYR A 36 7.65 -10.83 -3.99
CA TYR A 36 8.37 -10.21 -5.12
C TYR A 36 9.53 -11.04 -5.65
N PRO A 37 10.42 -11.64 -4.81
CA PRO A 37 11.43 -12.57 -5.32
C PRO A 37 10.83 -13.73 -6.14
N ALA A 38 9.81 -14.41 -5.62
CA ALA A 38 9.16 -15.51 -6.34
C ALA A 38 8.47 -15.04 -7.63
N LEU A 39 7.80 -13.89 -7.59
CA LEU A 39 7.18 -13.26 -8.76
C LEU A 39 8.19 -12.97 -9.87
N LEU A 40 9.34 -12.40 -9.50
CA LEU A 40 10.42 -12.05 -10.43
C LEU A 40 11.04 -13.32 -11.03
N THR A 41 11.38 -14.32 -10.21
CA THR A 41 11.93 -15.59 -10.69
C THR A 41 10.96 -16.30 -11.63
N ALA A 42 9.69 -16.44 -11.24
CA ALA A 42 8.67 -17.06 -12.08
C ALA A 42 8.42 -16.25 -13.36
N GLY A 43 8.48 -14.92 -13.29
CA GLY A 43 8.37 -14.03 -14.44
C GLY A 43 9.49 -14.22 -15.46
N VAL A 44 10.75 -14.26 -15.01
CA VAL A 44 11.92 -14.49 -15.87
C VAL A 44 11.85 -15.88 -16.50
N LEU A 45 11.60 -16.92 -15.71
CA LEU A 45 11.49 -18.29 -16.21
C LEU A 45 10.39 -18.43 -17.29
N ARG A 46 9.23 -17.79 -17.11
CA ARG A 46 8.16 -17.81 -18.12
C ARG A 46 8.60 -17.18 -19.45
N LEU A 47 9.35 -16.08 -19.41
CA LEU A 47 9.85 -15.44 -20.62
C LEU A 47 10.92 -16.27 -21.32
N GLU A 48 11.70 -17.06 -20.57
CA GLU A 48 12.72 -17.96 -21.13
C GLU A 48 12.13 -19.25 -21.69
N GLU A 49 11.20 -19.87 -20.98
CA GLU A 49 10.66 -21.19 -21.32
C GLU A 49 9.51 -21.12 -22.35
N SER A 50 8.76 -20.02 -22.40
CA SER A 50 7.51 -19.93 -23.16
C SER A 50 7.16 -18.52 -23.64
N PRO A 51 8.03 -17.87 -24.46
CA PRO A 51 7.85 -16.48 -24.87
C PRO A 51 6.59 -16.21 -25.72
N ASP A 52 6.09 -17.22 -26.43
CA ASP A 52 4.96 -17.09 -27.37
C ASP A 52 3.64 -17.67 -26.81
N SER A 53 3.62 -18.12 -25.55
CA SER A 53 2.39 -18.70 -24.97
C SER A 53 1.37 -17.60 -24.68
N PRO A 54 0.12 -17.72 -25.19
CA PRO A 54 -0.96 -16.80 -24.84
C PRO A 54 -1.14 -16.75 -23.32
N ILE A 55 -1.35 -15.56 -22.78
CA ILE A 55 -1.55 -15.40 -21.34
C ILE A 55 -2.82 -16.15 -20.87
N GLU A 56 -3.80 -16.29 -21.75
CA GLU A 56 -5.07 -16.97 -21.51
C GLU A 56 -4.93 -18.45 -21.17
N ASP A 57 -3.82 -19.09 -21.58
CA ASP A 57 -3.57 -20.52 -21.36
C ASP A 57 -3.09 -20.82 -19.94
N TYR A 58 -2.69 -19.80 -19.17
CA TYR A 58 -2.28 -19.97 -17.78
C TYR A 58 -3.47 -19.99 -16.81
N PRO A 59 -3.35 -20.67 -15.66
CA PRO A 59 -4.27 -20.54 -14.52
C PRO A 59 -4.48 -19.07 -14.08
N ALA A 60 -5.65 -18.74 -13.51
CA ALA A 60 -6.05 -17.36 -13.24
C ALA A 60 -5.11 -16.60 -12.27
N ASP A 61 -4.62 -17.30 -11.25
CA ASP A 61 -3.59 -16.86 -10.31
C ASP A 61 -2.28 -16.54 -11.03
N VAL A 62 -1.81 -17.44 -11.88
CA VAL A 62 -0.56 -17.27 -12.67
C VAL A 62 -0.69 -16.12 -13.67
N ARG A 63 -1.86 -15.93 -14.28
CA ARG A 63 -2.12 -14.78 -15.17
C ARG A 63 -2.00 -13.46 -14.43
N ARG A 64 -2.60 -13.36 -13.24
CA ARG A 64 -2.54 -12.14 -12.41
C ARG A 64 -1.09 -11.81 -12.04
N GLU A 65 -0.32 -12.80 -11.60
CA GLU A 65 1.11 -12.64 -11.33
C GLU A 65 1.89 -12.19 -12.58
N HIS A 66 1.64 -12.81 -13.73
CA HIS A 66 2.34 -12.44 -14.97
C HIS A 66 2.02 -11.01 -15.42
N ILE A 67 0.76 -10.57 -15.29
CA ILE A 67 0.36 -9.18 -15.54
C ILE A 67 1.13 -8.22 -14.63
N VAL A 68 1.19 -8.51 -13.32
CA VAL A 68 1.93 -7.67 -12.36
C VAL A 68 3.41 -7.60 -12.71
N PHE A 69 4.02 -8.72 -13.08
CA PHE A 69 5.42 -8.78 -13.51
C PHE A 69 5.67 -7.94 -14.78
N MET A 70 4.78 -8.01 -15.78
CA MET A 70 4.89 -7.20 -17.00
C MET A 70 4.73 -5.71 -16.74
N VAL A 71 3.74 -5.33 -15.93
CA VAL A 71 3.55 -3.93 -15.50
C VAL A 71 4.80 -3.41 -14.76
N LEU A 72 5.47 -4.26 -13.98
CA LEU A 72 6.72 -3.92 -13.32
C LEU A 72 7.86 -3.70 -14.32
N VAL A 73 8.06 -4.62 -15.26
CA VAL A 73 9.10 -4.52 -16.30
C VAL A 73 8.90 -3.27 -17.15
N ASP A 74 7.67 -3.00 -17.59
CA ASP A 74 7.32 -1.82 -18.40
C ASP A 74 7.54 -0.50 -17.64
N SER A 75 7.36 -0.52 -16.31
CA SER A 75 7.57 0.65 -15.46
C SER A 75 9.04 1.02 -15.27
N TYR A 76 9.97 0.09 -15.49
CA TYR A 76 11.41 0.28 -15.25
C TYR A 76 12.26 -0.17 -16.45
N PRO A 77 12.61 0.77 -17.35
CA PRO A 77 13.48 0.46 -18.49
C PRO A 77 14.81 -0.17 -18.06
N GLY A 78 15.17 -1.31 -18.67
CA GLY A 78 16.39 -2.05 -18.35
C GLY A 78 16.27 -3.00 -17.15
N LEU A 79 15.10 -3.06 -16.49
CA LEU A 79 14.88 -4.02 -15.41
C LEU A 79 14.93 -5.46 -15.92
N LEU A 80 14.25 -5.77 -17.03
CA LEU A 80 14.26 -7.12 -17.58
C LEU A 80 15.67 -7.59 -17.93
N ASP A 81 16.47 -6.76 -18.60
CA ASP A 81 17.86 -7.07 -18.95
C ASP A 81 18.70 -7.35 -17.69
N ARG A 82 18.52 -6.54 -16.64
CA ARG A 82 19.16 -6.75 -15.35
C ARG A 82 18.72 -8.05 -14.66
N LEU A 83 17.45 -8.44 -14.77
CA LEU A 83 16.93 -9.66 -14.16
C LEU A 83 17.33 -10.93 -14.91
N THR A 84 17.42 -10.86 -16.24
CA THR A 84 17.78 -12.00 -17.10
C THR A 84 19.30 -12.21 -17.18
N ASN A 85 20.09 -11.14 -17.15
CA ASN A 85 21.56 -11.22 -17.25
C ASN A 85 22.28 -11.04 -15.90
N GLY A 86 21.55 -10.77 -14.82
CA GLY A 86 22.09 -10.59 -13.47
C GLY A 86 22.31 -11.91 -12.72
N GLU A 87 22.86 -11.82 -11.51
CA GLU A 87 22.99 -12.97 -10.62
C GLU A 87 21.70 -13.21 -9.82
N GLU A 88 21.51 -14.40 -9.24
CA GLU A 88 20.32 -14.71 -8.42
C GLU A 88 20.15 -13.73 -7.24
N GLU A 89 21.26 -13.16 -6.75
CA GLU A 89 21.26 -12.13 -5.72
C GLU A 89 20.59 -10.80 -6.18
N ASP A 90 20.58 -10.50 -7.48
CA ASP A 90 19.89 -9.33 -8.02
C ASP A 90 18.37 -9.47 -7.94
N LEU A 91 17.83 -10.69 -8.15
CA LEU A 91 16.39 -10.96 -8.00
C LEU A 91 15.93 -10.73 -6.56
N ILE A 92 16.71 -11.21 -5.59
CA ILE A 92 16.44 -11.01 -4.17
C ILE A 92 16.52 -9.53 -3.83
N HIS A 93 17.59 -8.85 -4.26
CA HIS A 93 17.79 -7.44 -3.95
C HIS A 93 16.71 -6.54 -4.55
N VAL A 94 16.32 -6.77 -5.82
CA VAL A 94 15.20 -6.04 -6.45
C VAL A 94 13.90 -6.37 -5.71
N GLY A 95 13.66 -7.63 -5.36
CA GLY A 95 12.50 -8.03 -4.56
C GLY A 95 12.42 -7.30 -3.21
N GLU A 96 13.56 -7.11 -2.52
CA GLU A 96 13.63 -6.33 -1.28
C GLU A 96 13.38 -4.83 -1.48
N LEU A 97 13.79 -4.26 -2.62
CA LEU A 97 13.50 -2.86 -2.95
C LEU A 97 12.02 -2.62 -3.30
N LEU A 98 11.34 -3.65 -3.81
CA LEU A 98 9.90 -3.64 -4.10
C LEU A 98 9.07 -3.93 -2.83
N GLY A 99 9.58 -4.76 -1.93
CA GLY A 99 8.94 -5.08 -0.65
C GLY A 99 8.86 -3.89 0.30
N ASP A 100 7.75 -3.79 1.03
CA ASP A 100 7.56 -2.76 2.04
C ASP A 100 8.01 -3.20 3.44
N ASP A 101 8.67 -2.30 4.17
CA ASP A 101 9.05 -2.54 5.55
C ASP A 101 7.88 -2.20 6.51
N THR A 102 6.94 -3.13 6.60
CA THR A 102 5.79 -3.04 7.52
C THR A 102 6.18 -3.23 8.99
N LYS A 103 7.47 -3.42 9.32
CA LYS A 103 7.93 -3.59 10.72
C LYS A 103 7.48 -2.44 11.62
N THR A 104 7.44 -1.22 11.10
CA THR A 104 6.99 -0.03 11.84
C THR A 104 5.49 -0.05 12.15
N LEU A 105 4.69 -0.72 11.31
CA LEU A 105 3.25 -0.85 11.47
C LEU A 105 2.89 -1.70 12.69
N LYS A 106 3.68 -2.74 12.98
CA LYS A 106 3.47 -3.65 14.13
C LYS A 106 3.40 -2.91 15.47
N SER A 107 4.24 -1.89 15.66
CA SER A 107 4.23 -1.07 16.87
C SER A 107 3.17 0.04 16.81
N ALA A 108 2.97 0.63 15.63
CA ALA A 108 2.04 1.75 15.45
C ALA A 108 0.58 1.31 15.65
N ILE A 109 0.20 0.12 15.17
CA ILE A 109 -1.14 -0.44 15.34
C ILE A 109 -1.56 -0.48 16.81
N LEU A 110 -0.64 -0.82 17.74
CA LEU A 110 -0.96 -0.87 19.16
C LEU A 110 -1.39 0.48 19.74
N GLU A 111 -0.91 1.58 19.16
CA GLU A 111 -1.29 2.95 19.53
C GLU A 111 -2.64 3.36 18.94
N TRP A 112 -3.16 2.61 17.95
CA TRP A 112 -4.43 2.87 17.27
C TRP A 112 -5.59 2.03 17.79
N LEU A 113 -5.30 0.98 18.57
CA LEU A 113 -6.32 0.07 19.11
C LEU A 113 -7.31 0.76 20.05
N VAL A 114 -6.87 1.82 20.74
CA VAL A 114 -7.69 2.57 21.68
C VAL A 114 -7.59 4.07 21.39
N PRO A 115 -8.62 4.86 21.73
CA PRO A 115 -8.55 6.31 21.62
C PRO A 115 -7.34 6.88 22.37
N ARG A 116 -6.79 7.98 21.86
CA ARG A 116 -5.60 8.62 22.43
C ARG A 116 -5.77 8.92 23.91
N GLY A 117 -4.74 8.61 24.70
CA GLY A 117 -4.74 8.82 26.14
C GLY A 117 -5.39 7.69 26.94
N GLN A 118 -5.94 6.67 26.29
CA GLN A 118 -6.37 5.43 26.93
C GLN A 118 -5.29 4.36 26.78
N ALA A 119 -5.19 3.49 27.79
CA ALA A 119 -4.33 2.31 27.73
C ALA A 119 -5.17 1.10 27.32
N VAL A 120 -4.58 0.23 26.49
CA VAL A 120 -5.13 -1.11 26.25
C VAL A 120 -5.03 -1.90 27.56
N ILE A 121 -6.11 -2.57 27.94
CA ILE A 121 -6.18 -3.39 29.16
C ILE A 121 -6.53 -4.83 28.76
N PRO A 122 -5.69 -5.83 29.11
CA PRO A 122 -4.35 -5.68 29.69
C PRO A 122 -3.34 -5.00 28.73
N PRO A 123 -2.25 -4.39 29.25
CA PRO A 123 -1.26 -3.74 28.38
C PRO A 123 -0.60 -4.73 27.41
N LEU A 124 -0.60 -4.40 26.12
CA LEU A 124 0.04 -5.20 25.09
C LEU A 124 1.52 -4.80 24.92
N SER A 125 2.42 -5.78 25.02
CA SER A 125 3.84 -5.53 24.79
C SER A 125 4.15 -5.45 23.29
N ARG A 126 4.97 -4.46 22.88
CA ARG A 126 5.40 -4.29 21.48
C ARG A 126 6.17 -5.49 20.92
N ASN A 127 6.81 -6.27 21.79
CA ASN A 127 7.69 -7.36 21.39
C ASN A 127 7.08 -8.76 21.57
N ILE A 128 6.01 -8.88 22.36
CA ILE A 128 5.30 -10.14 22.58
C ILE A 128 4.14 -10.22 21.57
N LYS A 129 3.98 -11.38 20.94
CA LYS A 129 2.91 -11.65 19.96
C LYS A 129 1.84 -12.61 20.50
N SER A 130 2.19 -13.47 21.46
CA SER A 130 1.32 -14.52 22.00
C SER A 130 0.11 -13.97 22.77
N ASP A 131 0.23 -12.76 23.30
CA ASP A 131 -0.80 -12.02 24.03
C ASP A 131 -1.72 -11.21 23.12
N ARG A 132 -1.61 -11.32 21.79
CA ARG A 132 -2.41 -10.58 20.81
C ARG A 132 -3.38 -11.51 20.08
N GLY A 133 -4.10 -10.95 19.11
CA GLY A 133 -5.06 -11.69 18.31
C GLY A 133 -6.26 -12.09 19.16
N PHE A 134 -6.75 -13.32 19.00
CA PHE A 134 -7.87 -13.85 19.79
C PHE A 134 -7.56 -14.02 21.28
N ASN A 135 -6.29 -14.02 21.69
CA ASN A 135 -5.89 -14.13 23.10
C ASN A 135 -6.13 -12.86 23.93
N HIS A 136 -6.55 -11.77 23.31
CA HIS A 136 -6.77 -10.49 23.97
C HIS A 136 -8.10 -9.85 23.56
N GLU A 137 -8.78 -9.25 24.53
CA GLU A 137 -10.15 -8.75 24.37
C GLU A 137 -10.29 -7.73 23.22
N VAL A 138 -9.45 -6.70 23.18
CA VAL A 138 -9.51 -5.64 22.15
C VAL A 138 -9.12 -6.15 20.76
N THR A 139 -7.97 -6.82 20.62
CA THR A 139 -7.54 -7.33 19.30
C THR A 139 -8.40 -8.47 18.79
N GLY A 140 -8.92 -9.31 19.69
CA GLY A 140 -9.83 -10.38 19.35
C GLY A 140 -11.16 -9.84 18.84
N ALA A 141 -11.73 -8.83 19.51
CA ALA A 141 -12.94 -8.16 19.03
C ALA A 141 -12.79 -7.56 17.62
N LEU A 142 -11.62 -6.97 17.33
CA LEU A 142 -11.32 -6.39 16.03
C LEU A 142 -11.12 -7.44 14.91
N LEU A 143 -10.54 -8.59 15.25
CA LEU A 143 -10.30 -9.68 14.31
C LEU A 143 -11.48 -10.65 14.19
N CYS A 144 -12.43 -10.60 15.13
CA CYS A 144 -13.62 -11.43 15.10
C CYS A 144 -14.35 -11.23 13.76
N PRO A 145 -14.72 -12.33 13.06
CA PRO A 145 -15.57 -12.27 11.88
C PRO A 145 -16.83 -11.46 12.14
N ALA A 146 -17.26 -10.68 11.16
CA ALA A 146 -18.38 -9.76 11.33
C ALA A 146 -19.73 -10.45 11.54
N GLY A 147 -19.86 -11.69 11.08
CA GLY A 147 -21.03 -12.52 11.33
C GLY A 147 -21.05 -13.23 12.70
N LEU A 148 -20.02 -13.07 13.53
CA LEU A 148 -19.92 -13.68 14.85
C LEU A 148 -19.96 -12.63 15.96
N ASP A 149 -20.58 -12.97 17.09
CA ASP A 149 -20.61 -12.10 18.26
C ASP A 149 -19.41 -12.38 19.16
N TRP A 150 -18.45 -11.45 19.17
CA TRP A 150 -17.30 -11.57 20.08
C TRP A 150 -17.72 -11.57 21.56
N SER A 151 -18.90 -11.07 21.93
CA SER A 151 -19.37 -11.08 23.32
C SER A 151 -19.70 -12.50 23.80
N ASP A 152 -19.98 -13.43 22.88
CA ASP A 152 -20.28 -14.82 23.17
C ASP A 152 -19.04 -15.61 23.60
N ALA A 153 -19.15 -16.31 24.73
CA ALA A 153 -18.04 -17.04 25.33
C ALA A 153 -17.64 -18.26 24.50
N GLU A 154 -18.59 -18.91 23.83
CA GLU A 154 -18.32 -20.07 22.96
C GLU A 154 -17.55 -19.63 21.72
N THR A 155 -17.99 -18.53 21.08
CA THR A 155 -17.28 -17.88 19.97
C THR A 155 -15.84 -17.51 20.35
N LYS A 156 -15.63 -16.86 21.50
CA LYS A 156 -14.27 -16.53 21.98
C LYS A 156 -13.40 -17.76 22.14
N GLU A 157 -13.92 -18.81 22.78
CA GLU A 157 -13.13 -20.01 23.07
C GLU A 157 -12.79 -20.77 21.79
N SER A 158 -13.75 -20.91 20.88
CA SER A 158 -13.55 -21.61 19.61
C SER A 158 -12.54 -20.91 18.69
N LEU A 159 -12.54 -19.57 18.66
CA LEU A 159 -11.54 -18.77 17.94
C LEU A 159 -10.15 -18.82 18.61
N LYS A 160 -10.10 -18.83 19.95
CA LYS A 160 -8.84 -18.93 20.71
C LYS A 160 -8.18 -20.31 20.59
N SER A 161 -8.97 -21.37 20.63
CA SER A 161 -8.50 -22.76 20.53
C SER A 161 -8.08 -23.12 19.10
N GLY A 162 -8.57 -22.37 18.11
CA GLY A 162 -8.38 -22.65 16.69
C GLY A 162 -9.32 -23.75 16.16
N GLU A 163 -10.35 -24.12 16.92
CA GLU A 163 -11.39 -25.06 16.47
C GLU A 163 -12.20 -24.46 15.32
N THR A 164 -12.53 -23.16 15.41
CA THR A 164 -13.12 -22.42 14.29
C THR A 164 -12.01 -21.84 13.42
N MET A 165 -11.84 -22.40 12.23
CA MET A 165 -10.95 -21.83 11.21
C MET A 165 -11.67 -20.67 10.51
N VAL A 166 -11.14 -19.46 10.68
CA VAL A 166 -11.66 -18.26 10.01
C VAL A 166 -11.21 -18.25 8.55
N ARG A 167 -12.19 -18.31 7.64
CA ARG A 167 -11.95 -18.26 6.19
C ARG A 167 -11.71 -16.82 5.72
N GLY A 168 -11.06 -16.65 4.56
CA GLY A 168 -10.76 -15.32 4.02
C GLY A 168 -11.99 -14.46 3.71
N ASP A 169 -13.11 -15.06 3.33
CA ASP A 169 -14.40 -14.39 3.08
C ASP A 169 -15.12 -13.95 4.36
N GLN A 170 -14.69 -14.45 5.52
CA GLN A 170 -15.22 -14.03 6.81
C GLN A 170 -14.52 -12.78 7.31
N TRP A 171 -14.97 -11.65 6.79
CA TRP A 171 -14.34 -10.36 7.04
C TRP A 171 -14.32 -9.95 8.51
N PRO A 172 -13.19 -9.43 9.01
CA PRO A 172 -13.03 -9.04 10.40
C PRO A 172 -13.67 -7.69 10.70
N MET A 173 -14.09 -7.50 11.96
CA MET A 173 -14.77 -6.29 12.42
C MET A 173 -13.97 -5.00 12.20
N PHE A 174 -12.64 -5.08 12.19
CA PHE A 174 -11.79 -3.91 11.98
C PHE A 174 -11.96 -3.25 10.61
N LEU A 175 -12.60 -3.90 9.62
CA LEU A 175 -12.89 -3.25 8.33
C LEU A 175 -13.99 -2.20 8.45
N TYR A 176 -14.89 -2.35 9.41
CA TYR A 176 -16.10 -1.55 9.51
C TYR A 176 -15.89 -0.26 10.30
N ALA A 177 -16.53 0.82 9.84
CA ALA A 177 -16.56 2.10 10.53
C ALA A 177 -17.12 1.93 11.94
N GLY A 178 -16.36 2.39 12.94
CA GLY A 178 -16.75 2.24 14.35
C GLY A 178 -16.78 0.79 14.84
N TYR A 179 -16.27 -0.17 14.06
CA TYR A 179 -16.24 -1.59 14.40
C TYR A 179 -17.66 -2.16 14.63
N VAL A 180 -18.60 -1.76 13.76
CA VAL A 180 -19.99 -2.21 13.79
C VAL A 180 -20.39 -2.72 12.41
N TYR A 181 -20.89 -3.96 12.36
CA TYR A 181 -21.43 -4.58 11.17
C TYR A 181 -22.97 -4.53 11.16
N ASP A 182 -23.55 -4.20 10.01
CA ASP A 182 -24.99 -4.16 9.79
C ASP A 182 -25.38 -5.28 8.81
N PRO A 183 -26.05 -6.35 9.25
CA PRO A 183 -26.37 -7.48 8.37
C PRO A 183 -27.43 -7.12 7.30
N GLU A 184 -28.22 -6.07 7.52
CA GLU A 184 -29.22 -5.60 6.55
C GLU A 184 -28.60 -4.66 5.49
N ASP A 185 -27.43 -4.10 5.78
CA ASP A 185 -26.67 -3.23 4.88
C ASP A 185 -25.15 -3.51 5.04
N PRO A 186 -24.64 -4.61 4.45
CA PRO A 186 -23.24 -5.03 4.62
C PRO A 186 -22.21 -4.02 4.11
N TRP A 187 -22.59 -3.11 3.20
CA TRP A 187 -21.70 -2.04 2.72
C TRP A 187 -21.53 -0.90 3.73
N LYS A 188 -22.44 -0.81 4.70
CA LYS A 188 -22.43 0.26 5.70
C LYS A 188 -21.19 0.20 6.57
N GLY A 189 -20.31 1.17 6.31
CA GLY A 189 -19.08 1.28 7.08
C GLY A 189 -17.97 0.34 6.60
N LEU A 190 -18.21 -0.52 5.62
CA LEU A 190 -17.19 -1.40 5.05
C LEU A 190 -15.99 -0.59 4.53
N LEU A 191 -14.78 -1.05 4.87
CA LEU A 191 -13.49 -0.41 4.55
C LEU A 191 -13.38 1.06 5.00
N ARG A 192 -14.13 1.47 6.03
CA ARG A 192 -14.18 2.87 6.53
C ARG A 192 -13.72 3.02 7.98
N SER A 193 -13.08 2.01 8.55
CA SER A 193 -12.54 2.11 9.91
C SER A 193 -11.34 3.07 10.00
N GLU A 194 -11.14 3.66 11.18
CA GLU A 194 -10.02 4.58 11.41
C GLU A 194 -8.67 3.86 11.36
N ILE A 195 -8.60 2.58 11.78
CA ILE A 195 -7.36 1.81 11.75
C ILE A 195 -6.86 1.56 10.32
N LEU A 196 -7.77 1.35 9.36
CA LEU A 196 -7.43 1.26 7.94
C LEU A 196 -6.88 2.58 7.40
N ILE A 197 -7.52 3.70 7.74
CA ILE A 197 -7.06 5.03 7.34
C ILE A 197 -5.69 5.35 7.94
N PHE A 198 -5.45 5.00 9.21
CA PHE A 198 -4.15 5.19 9.85
C PHE A 198 -3.08 4.30 9.24
N GLY A 199 -3.40 3.02 8.97
CA GLY A 199 -2.52 2.10 8.26
C GLY A 199 -2.13 2.63 6.89
N PHE A 200 -3.11 3.07 6.09
CA PHE A 200 -2.85 3.68 4.79
C PHE A 200 -1.94 4.91 4.91
N LYS A 201 -2.24 5.83 5.82
CA LYS A 201 -1.43 7.03 6.01
C LYS A 201 0.00 6.72 6.42
N HIS A 202 0.16 5.78 7.35
CA HIS A 202 1.46 5.33 7.85
C HIS A 202 2.31 4.72 6.73
N VAL A 203 1.69 3.90 5.87
CA VAL A 203 2.36 3.23 4.75
C VAL A 203 2.62 4.21 3.60
N PHE A 204 1.59 4.87 3.08
CA PHE A 204 1.63 5.56 1.79
C PHE A 204 1.98 7.05 1.85
N THR A 205 1.85 7.70 3.01
CA THR A 205 2.12 9.14 3.12
C THR A 205 3.31 9.42 4.03
N SER A 206 3.22 9.07 5.32
CA SER A 206 4.31 9.12 6.30
C SER A 206 3.77 8.64 7.66
N PRO A 207 4.57 7.98 8.51
CA PRO A 207 4.20 7.73 9.90
C PRO A 207 3.72 9.00 10.65
N SER A 208 4.33 10.14 10.34
CA SER A 208 3.97 11.44 10.95
C SER A 208 2.61 12.00 10.50
N SER A 209 2.07 11.53 9.38
CA SER A 209 0.80 12.02 8.81
C SER A 209 -0.45 11.49 9.54
N VAL A 210 -0.25 10.49 10.40
CA VAL A 210 -1.28 9.98 11.32
C VAL A 210 -1.60 11.05 12.38
N ASP A 211 -0.66 11.97 12.64
CA ASP A 211 -0.82 13.11 13.55
C ASP A 211 -1.20 14.41 12.81
N LYS A 212 -2.36 14.98 13.15
CA LYS A 212 -2.75 16.33 12.73
C LYS A 212 -1.98 17.39 13.55
N GLU A 213 -0.68 17.52 13.36
CA GLU A 213 0.04 18.78 13.61
C GLU A 213 1.10 18.98 12.52
N PRO A 214 1.05 20.08 11.75
CA PRO A 214 2.05 20.36 10.73
C PRO A 214 3.33 20.82 11.41
N LYS A 215 4.20 19.88 11.78
CA LYS A 215 5.61 20.19 12.03
C LYS A 215 6.37 19.96 10.73
N ALA A 216 6.89 21.05 10.17
CA ALA A 216 7.76 21.04 9.01
C ALA A 216 8.91 20.04 9.23
N MET A 217 9.07 19.08 8.31
CA MET A 217 10.16 18.11 8.37
C MET A 217 11.28 18.57 7.44
N ARG A 218 12.46 18.83 8.02
CA ARG A 218 13.72 18.73 7.29
C ARG A 218 13.89 17.28 6.86
N SER A 219 14.30 17.05 5.62
CA SER A 219 14.66 15.74 5.08
C SER A 219 15.81 15.14 5.92
N GLY A 220 15.49 14.15 6.75
CA GLY A 220 16.48 13.41 7.53
C GLY A 220 17.10 12.32 6.65
N ASN A 221 18.37 12.47 6.32
CA ASN A 221 19.23 11.42 5.78
C ASN A 221 19.21 10.20 6.72
N ALA A 222 18.64 9.08 6.29
CA ALA A 222 18.91 7.78 6.88
C ALA A 222 19.77 7.00 5.89
N TYR A 223 21.07 7.11 6.11
CA TYR A 223 22.12 6.33 5.46
C TYR A 223 21.88 4.85 5.77
N CYS A 224 21.70 4.05 4.72
CA CYS A 224 21.42 2.62 4.79
C CYS A 224 22.55 1.89 5.51
N HIS A 225 22.25 1.33 6.67
CA HIS A 225 22.94 0.14 7.16
C HIS A 225 21.98 -1.03 7.03
N ALA A 226 22.20 -1.81 5.97
CA ALA A 226 21.67 -3.16 5.82
C ALA A 226 22.20 -4.02 6.98
N GLY A 227 21.29 -4.48 7.82
CA GLY A 227 21.54 -5.45 8.88
C GLY A 227 20.57 -6.61 8.68
N THR A 228 21.13 -7.72 8.22
CA THR A 228 20.52 -9.02 7.96
C THR A 228 19.63 -9.53 9.09
N SER A 229 18.37 -9.76 8.78
CA SER A 229 17.57 -10.92 9.25
C SER A 229 16.26 -10.89 8.48
N SER A 230 16.26 -11.62 7.38
CA SER A 230 15.10 -11.99 6.60
C SER A 230 14.16 -12.80 7.49
N SER A 231 13.14 -12.16 8.06
CA SER A 231 11.87 -12.85 8.20
C SER A 231 11.22 -12.76 6.83
N VAL A 232 11.57 -13.71 5.96
CA VAL A 232 10.71 -14.09 4.85
C VAL A 232 9.33 -14.26 5.48
N PHE A 233 8.38 -13.39 5.15
CA PHE A 233 6.98 -13.65 5.44
C PHE A 233 6.60 -14.83 4.56
N SER A 234 6.89 -16.03 5.04
CA SER A 234 6.28 -17.25 4.53
C SER A 234 4.80 -17.12 4.87
N CYS A 235 3.98 -16.82 3.86
CA CYS A 235 2.52 -16.86 3.95
C CYS A 235 2.08 -18.32 4.01
N THR A 236 2.47 -18.99 5.09
CA THR A 236 2.05 -20.35 5.46
C THR A 236 1.49 -20.32 6.88
N ASP A 237 0.93 -19.19 7.31
CA ASP A 237 0.23 -19.10 8.60
C ASP A 237 -1.14 -19.76 8.41
N THR A 238 -1.22 -21.06 8.68
CA THR A 238 -2.42 -21.90 8.57
C THR A 238 -3.57 -21.45 9.48
N VAL A 239 -3.38 -20.38 10.26
CA VAL A 239 -4.34 -19.85 11.24
C VAL A 239 -5.20 -18.74 10.64
N THR A 240 -4.76 -18.05 9.58
CA THR A 240 -5.55 -16.99 8.95
C THR A 240 -5.29 -16.96 7.45
N ASP A 241 -6.35 -17.20 6.68
CA ASP A 241 -6.35 -17.27 5.23
C ASP A 241 -6.23 -15.87 4.59
N SER A 242 -5.05 -15.26 4.76
CA SER A 242 -4.80 -13.87 4.41
C SER A 242 -4.82 -13.58 2.90
N GLU A 243 -4.51 -14.59 2.09
CA GLU A 243 -4.55 -14.53 0.63
C GLU A 243 -5.99 -14.49 0.13
N ASN A 244 -6.84 -15.45 0.54
CA ASN A 244 -8.26 -15.41 0.18
C ASN A 244 -8.96 -14.20 0.81
N PHE A 245 -8.51 -13.73 1.98
CA PHE A 245 -9.00 -12.47 2.54
C PHE A 245 -8.74 -11.29 1.60
N TYR A 246 -7.51 -11.13 1.12
CA TYR A 246 -7.16 -10.08 0.17
C TYR A 246 -7.95 -10.22 -1.14
N HIS A 247 -8.04 -11.42 -1.69
CA HIS A 247 -8.79 -11.67 -2.93
C HIS A 247 -10.29 -11.41 -2.76
N SER A 248 -10.90 -11.83 -1.66
CA SER A 248 -12.33 -11.56 -1.41
C SER A 248 -12.66 -10.06 -1.36
N ILE A 249 -11.75 -9.23 -0.84
CA ILE A 249 -11.92 -7.77 -0.86
C ILE A 249 -11.80 -7.26 -2.29
N LEU A 250 -10.80 -7.71 -3.05
CA LEU A 250 -10.63 -7.32 -4.44
C LEU A 250 -11.85 -7.69 -5.29
N ASP A 251 -12.38 -8.90 -5.11
CA ASP A 251 -13.54 -9.38 -5.86
C ASP A 251 -14.73 -8.43 -5.70
N VAL A 252 -14.98 -7.92 -4.49
CA VAL A 252 -16.04 -6.93 -4.22
C VAL A 252 -15.71 -5.53 -4.76
N LEU A 253 -14.43 -5.13 -4.74
CA LEU A 253 -14.01 -3.83 -5.27
C LEU A 253 -13.99 -3.78 -6.81
N GLU A 254 -13.81 -4.93 -7.46
CA GLU A 254 -13.77 -5.10 -8.92
C GLU A 254 -15.13 -5.50 -9.50
N ASP A 255 -16.13 -5.79 -8.66
CA ASP A 255 -17.48 -6.14 -9.09
C ASP A 255 -18.15 -4.93 -9.79
N PRO A 256 -18.57 -5.06 -11.07
CA PRO A 256 -19.26 -3.99 -11.77
C PRO A 256 -20.58 -3.58 -11.11
N ASP A 257 -21.26 -4.51 -10.43
CA ASP A 257 -22.55 -4.25 -9.78
C ASP A 257 -22.40 -3.38 -8.52
N GLU A 258 -21.21 -3.34 -7.93
CA GLU A 258 -20.89 -2.56 -6.71
C GLU A 258 -20.17 -1.23 -7.02
N SER A 259 -20.15 -0.83 -8.30
CA SER A 259 -19.35 0.30 -8.77
C SER A 259 -19.78 1.66 -8.18
N GLU A 260 -21.04 1.82 -7.81
CA GLU A 260 -21.53 3.05 -7.17
C GLU A 260 -21.00 3.17 -5.73
N GLU A 261 -21.05 2.09 -4.96
CA GLU A 261 -20.57 1.95 -3.60
C GLU A 261 -19.05 2.13 -3.52
N VAL A 262 -18.31 1.50 -4.44
CA VAL A 262 -16.87 1.66 -4.59
C VAL A 262 -16.51 3.11 -4.91
N SER A 263 -17.26 3.78 -5.78
CA SER A 263 -17.04 5.20 -6.10
C SER A 263 -17.25 6.12 -4.89
N ASP A 264 -18.32 5.90 -4.10
CA ASP A 264 -18.53 6.63 -2.84
C ASP A 264 -17.41 6.36 -1.84
N LEU A 265 -16.99 5.10 -1.69
CA LEU A 265 -15.86 4.71 -0.84
C LEU A 265 -14.59 5.48 -1.23
N MET A 266 -14.22 5.47 -2.51
CA MET A 266 -13.03 6.15 -3.03
C MET A 266 -13.11 7.67 -2.82
N MET A 267 -14.30 8.28 -2.99
CA MET A 267 -14.50 9.70 -2.73
C MET A 267 -14.27 10.05 -1.26
N ARG A 268 -14.79 9.22 -0.34
CA ARG A 268 -14.59 9.41 1.10
C ARG A 268 -13.13 9.25 1.51
N TRP A 269 -12.47 8.20 1.03
CA TRP A 269 -11.04 7.96 1.25
C TRP A 269 -10.21 9.14 0.77
N THR A 270 -10.46 9.63 -0.45
CA THR A 270 -9.79 10.79 -1.01
C THR A 270 -9.92 12.02 -0.10
N ARG A 271 -11.13 12.33 0.37
CA ARG A 271 -11.39 13.46 1.29
C ARG A 271 -10.71 13.28 2.65
N ARG A 272 -10.65 12.06 3.18
CA ARG A 272 -10.12 11.76 4.52
C ARG A 272 -8.60 11.72 4.57
N VAL A 273 -7.99 11.18 3.51
CA VAL A 273 -6.54 11.07 3.34
C VAL A 273 -5.95 12.38 2.86
N PHE A 274 -6.62 13.05 1.91
CA PHE A 274 -6.16 14.29 1.29
C PHE A 274 -7.18 15.43 1.50
N PRO A 275 -7.26 16.02 2.71
CA PRO A 275 -8.22 17.11 2.99
C PRO A 275 -8.09 18.33 2.08
N ASN A 276 -6.93 18.50 1.43
CA ASN A 276 -6.61 19.61 0.54
C ASN A 276 -6.75 19.28 -0.96
N SER A 277 -7.09 18.03 -1.32
CA SER A 277 -7.26 17.61 -2.71
C SER A 277 -8.67 17.88 -3.25
N SER A 278 -9.63 18.18 -2.37
CA SER A 278 -10.98 18.57 -2.76
C SER A 278 -10.90 19.80 -3.68
N SER A 279 -11.19 19.54 -4.95
CA SER A 279 -11.28 20.48 -6.08
C SER A 279 -12.38 21.54 -5.93
N SER A 280 -13.02 21.63 -4.76
CA SER A 280 -13.92 22.71 -4.40
C SER A 280 -13.12 23.98 -4.09
N GLN A 281 -12.88 24.75 -5.17
CA GLN A 281 -12.50 26.16 -5.20
C GLN A 281 -11.09 26.51 -4.69
N ARG A 282 -10.06 26.24 -5.52
CA ARG A 282 -9.07 27.31 -5.72
C ARG A 282 -9.74 28.40 -6.55
N GLY A 283 -10.51 29.26 -5.89
CA GLY A 283 -10.89 30.53 -6.48
C GLY A 283 -9.60 31.21 -6.92
N ILE A 284 -9.35 31.28 -8.22
CA ILE A 284 -8.16 31.97 -8.73
C ILE A 284 -8.32 33.41 -8.25
N SER A 285 -7.45 33.83 -7.33
CA SER A 285 -7.44 35.22 -6.87
C SER A 285 -7.34 36.10 -8.11
N LYS A 286 -8.25 37.07 -8.24
CA LYS A 286 -8.33 38.01 -9.37
C LYS A 286 -6.99 38.71 -9.65
N ASN A 287 -6.12 38.79 -8.62
CA ASN A 287 -4.81 39.43 -8.69
C ASN A 287 -3.63 38.46 -8.90
N SER A 288 -3.90 37.17 -9.07
CA SER A 288 -2.85 36.17 -9.27
C SER A 288 -2.18 36.29 -10.64
N ALA A 289 -0.89 35.93 -10.71
CA ALA A 289 -0.17 35.85 -11.97
C ALA A 289 -0.89 34.97 -13.00
N LEU A 290 -1.54 33.88 -12.56
CA LEU A 290 -2.31 33.00 -13.42
C LEU A 290 -3.53 33.69 -14.06
N SER A 291 -4.23 34.56 -13.33
CA SER A 291 -5.32 35.38 -13.88
C SER A 291 -4.80 36.33 -14.96
N LYS A 292 -3.69 37.02 -14.68
CA LYS A 292 -3.06 37.96 -15.62
C LYS A 292 -2.50 37.28 -16.88
N ILE A 293 -1.96 36.07 -16.75
CA ILE A 293 -1.50 35.26 -17.89
C ILE A 293 -2.68 34.86 -18.78
N ARG A 294 -3.81 34.44 -18.16
CA ARG A 294 -5.03 34.10 -18.91
C ARG A 294 -5.65 35.30 -19.61
N GLU A 295 -5.72 36.46 -18.94
CA GLU A 295 -6.17 37.72 -19.55
C GLU A 295 -5.28 38.13 -20.73
N LYS A 296 -3.95 38.05 -20.58
CA LYS A 296 -3.01 38.34 -21.66
C LYS A 296 -3.24 37.41 -22.86
N HIS A 297 -3.46 36.12 -22.63
CA HIS A 297 -3.72 35.15 -23.70
C HIS A 297 -5.08 35.39 -24.37
N ALA A 298 -6.11 35.80 -23.62
CA ALA A 298 -7.42 36.16 -24.17
C ALA A 298 -7.32 37.41 -25.05
N ALA A 299 -6.65 38.46 -24.58
CA ALA A 299 -6.42 39.69 -25.36
C ALA A 299 -5.61 39.44 -26.64
N LEU A 300 -4.61 38.55 -26.60
CA LEU A 300 -3.86 38.18 -27.81
C LEU A 300 -4.73 37.45 -28.83
N ARG A 301 -5.62 36.56 -28.36
CA ARG A 301 -6.57 35.84 -29.23
C ARG A 301 -7.56 36.80 -29.87
N GLU A 302 -8.12 37.75 -29.12
CA GLU A 302 -9.03 38.78 -29.64
C GLU A 302 -8.35 39.71 -30.66
N GLN A 303 -7.09 40.09 -30.44
CA GLN A 303 -6.31 40.86 -31.41
C GLN A 303 -6.02 40.07 -32.68
N THR A 304 -5.84 38.76 -32.56
CA THR A 304 -5.59 37.87 -33.70
C THR A 304 -6.85 37.67 -34.53
N THR A 305 -8.02 37.47 -33.89
CA THR A 305 -9.32 37.39 -34.60
C THR A 305 -9.76 38.72 -35.19
N ALA A 306 -9.46 39.86 -34.55
CA ALA A 306 -9.74 41.19 -35.11
C ALA A 306 -8.83 41.58 -36.28
N SER A 307 -7.68 40.93 -36.45
CA SER A 307 -6.76 41.16 -37.58
C SER A 307 -7.04 40.24 -38.78
N ILE A 308 -7.95 39.28 -38.64
CA ILE A 308 -8.32 38.29 -39.68
C ILE A 308 -9.69 38.64 -40.32
N ASN A 309 -10.46 39.55 -39.71
CA ASN A 309 -11.67 40.16 -40.30
C ASN A 309 -11.37 41.53 -40.88
#